data_AF-A0A933P7M4-F1
#
_entry.id   AF-A0A933P7M4-F1
#
_cell.length_a   1.000
_cell.length_b   1.000
_cell.length_c   1.000
_cell.angle_alpha   90.00
_cell.angle_beta   90.00
_cell.angle_gamma   90.00
#
_symmetry.space_group_name_H-M   'P 1'
#
loop_
_entity.id
_entity.type
_entity.pdbx_description
1 polymer ?
#
loop_
_entity_poly.entity_id
_entity_poly.type
_entity_poly.pdbx_seq_one_letter_code
_entity_poly.pdbx_strand_id
1 'polypeptide(L)'
;MTTLYQPDRDQFAALLDGEPRYRLDQVWDGLYTQLAAPAEITNVPKALRARLAEELPTALTPVVRRVNDHGDTVKYLWELHDGSRIETVLMVYPDRVTVCVSSQAGCAMACGFCATGQAGFTRHLTVGEIVEQVVVAGREARAMGRRLANVVFMGMGEPMANEEAVWGSVERFHGAIGMSARHLTISTVGLVPGIRTLTTRPLPVNLAVSLHAANDTLRDELVPINKRYPLEQLMEACAGYLAVKGRRISFEWALIAGVNDRDSDAKELSRLCRRFHLPAHVNLIPLNPTPGYPTVGSTPKRVHEFRDLLESLGVNATVRRNRGTDIDAACGQLAAGQPVTLKRTRSRT
;
A
#
# COMPACT_ATOMS: atom_id res chain seq x y z
N MET A 1 3.30 -14.90 18.89
CA MET A 1 4.71 -14.55 19.18
C MET A 1 4.86 -13.04 19.06
N THR A 2 5.47 -12.36 20.03
CA THR A 2 5.72 -10.91 19.94
C THR A 2 7.00 -10.68 19.14
N THR A 3 6.96 -9.78 18.17
CA THR A 3 8.10 -9.47 17.28
C THR A 3 8.63 -8.07 17.55
N LEU A 4 9.83 -7.76 17.06
CA LEU A 4 10.59 -6.54 17.39
C LEU A 4 9.81 -5.22 17.30
N TYR A 5 8.99 -5.06 16.26
CA TYR A 5 8.25 -3.82 16.03
C TYR A 5 6.79 -3.87 16.50
N GLN A 6 6.36 -4.99 17.09
CA GLN A 6 5.00 -5.15 17.58
C GLN A 6 4.71 -4.30 18.82
N PRO A 7 5.57 -4.26 19.86
CA PRO A 7 5.28 -3.49 21.05
C PRO A 7 5.19 -2.00 20.76
N ASP A 8 4.28 -1.31 21.45
CA ASP A 8 4.33 0.14 21.60
C ASP A 8 5.40 0.59 22.59
N ARG A 9 5.52 1.91 22.76
CA ARG A 9 6.58 2.49 23.58
C ARG A 9 6.41 2.16 25.06
N ASP A 10 5.17 2.05 25.53
CA ASP A 10 4.87 1.71 26.92
C ASP A 10 5.13 0.22 27.17
N GLN A 11 4.78 -0.63 26.20
CA GLN A 11 5.13 -2.05 26.22
C GLN A 11 6.65 -2.27 26.16
N PHE A 12 7.38 -1.49 25.35
CA PHE A 12 8.84 -1.49 25.37
C PHE A 12 9.40 -1.01 26.71
N ALA A 13 8.80 0.00 27.34
CA ALA A 13 9.21 0.45 28.67
C ALA A 13 9.09 -0.69 29.70
N ALA A 14 8.01 -1.47 29.64
CA ALA A 14 7.83 -2.64 30.49
C ALA A 14 8.85 -3.76 30.22
N LEU A 15 9.23 -4.00 28.96
CA LEU A 15 10.29 -4.97 28.59
C LEU A 15 11.70 -4.54 29.02
N LEU A 16 11.86 -3.25 29.30
CA LEU A 16 13.09 -2.65 29.81
C LEU A 16 13.01 -2.39 31.32
N ASP A 17 12.08 -3.01 32.04
CA ASP A 17 12.03 -2.89 33.49
C ASP A 17 13.35 -3.33 34.13
N GLY A 18 13.80 -2.58 35.14
CA GLY A 18 15.12 -2.73 35.75
C GLY A 18 16.29 -2.07 34.99
N GLU A 19 16.10 -1.59 33.77
CA GLU A 19 17.11 -0.77 33.06
C GLU A 19 16.94 0.73 33.40
N PRO A 20 18.00 1.56 33.29
CA PRO A 20 17.87 3.01 33.43
C PRO A 20 16.86 3.59 32.45
N ARG A 21 16.03 4.54 32.89
CA ARG A 21 14.92 5.10 32.08
C ARG A 21 15.31 5.59 30.69
N TYR A 22 16.52 6.15 30.54
CA TYR A 22 17.02 6.64 29.24
C TYR A 22 17.32 5.52 28.23
N ARG A 23 17.38 4.24 28.65
CA ARG A 23 17.54 3.10 27.75
C ARG A 23 16.38 2.94 26.79
N LEU A 24 15.17 3.27 27.25
CA LEU A 24 13.99 3.29 26.39
C LEU A 24 14.22 4.22 25.19
N ASP A 25 14.69 5.44 25.45
CA ASP A 25 14.92 6.43 24.39
C ASP A 25 16.03 6.00 23.44
N GLN A 26 17.11 5.40 23.95
CA GLN A 26 18.21 4.91 23.11
C GLN A 26 17.79 3.75 22.21
N VAL A 27 17.04 2.78 22.75
CA VAL A 27 16.55 1.64 21.97
C VAL A 27 15.51 2.13 20.96
N TRP A 28 14.57 2.97 21.38
CA TRP A 28 13.52 3.50 20.52
C TRP A 28 14.07 4.33 19.37
N ASP A 29 15.01 5.25 19.65
CA ASP A 29 15.69 6.04 18.63
C ASP A 29 16.51 5.15 17.68
N GLY A 30 17.24 4.18 18.23
CA GLY A 30 17.98 3.20 17.44
C GLY A 30 17.09 2.45 16.45
N LEU A 31 15.95 1.92 16.92
CA LEU A 31 15.04 1.13 16.09
C LEU A 31 14.27 1.97 15.05
N TYR A 32 13.81 3.17 15.40
CA TYR A 32 12.87 3.92 14.57
C TYR A 32 13.47 5.15 13.88
N THR A 33 14.38 5.88 14.52
CA THR A 33 15.07 7.01 13.89
C THR A 33 16.27 6.53 13.10
N GLN A 34 17.11 5.70 13.72
CA GLN A 34 18.33 5.18 13.08
C GLN A 34 18.04 3.94 12.24
N LEU A 35 16.84 3.36 12.35
CA LEU A 35 16.46 2.15 11.64
C LEU A 35 17.51 1.05 11.83
N ALA A 36 18.14 0.94 12.99
CA ALA A 36 19.22 0.02 13.29
C ALA A 36 18.66 -1.31 13.80
N ALA A 37 19.34 -2.42 13.51
CA ALA A 37 19.06 -3.69 14.20
C ALA A 37 19.48 -3.56 15.68
N PRO A 38 18.88 -4.32 16.61
CA PRO A 38 19.26 -4.25 18.03
C PRO A 38 20.78 -4.38 18.24
N ALA A 39 21.43 -5.27 17.48
CA ALA A 39 22.88 -5.47 17.52
C ALA A 39 23.70 -4.24 17.08
N GLU A 40 23.14 -3.29 16.35
CA GLU A 40 23.84 -2.11 15.82
C GLU A 40 23.73 -0.89 16.74
N ILE A 41 22.91 -0.94 17.78
CA ILE A 41 22.66 0.18 18.71
C ILE A 41 23.81 0.27 19.74
N THR A 42 24.97 0.78 19.33
CA THR A 42 26.23 0.70 20.11
C THR A 42 26.24 1.48 21.42
N ASN A 43 25.35 2.46 21.60
CA ASN A 43 25.15 3.15 22.87
C ASN A 43 24.33 2.34 23.90
N VAL A 44 23.86 1.14 23.54
CA VAL A 44 23.15 0.18 24.40
C VAL A 44 24.08 -1.01 24.79
N PRO A 45 24.07 -1.50 26.05
CA PRO A 45 24.97 -2.55 26.51
C PRO A 45 24.80 -3.84 25.71
N LYS A 46 25.90 -4.57 25.51
CA LYS A 46 25.90 -5.82 24.73
C LYS A 46 24.89 -6.85 25.27
N ALA A 47 24.75 -6.96 26.59
CA ALA A 47 23.79 -7.86 27.23
C ALA A 47 22.34 -7.51 26.87
N LEU A 48 21.98 -6.22 26.95
CA LEU A 48 20.63 -5.76 26.60
C LEU A 48 20.34 -5.94 25.10
N ARG A 49 21.31 -5.63 24.22
CA ARG A 49 21.16 -5.89 22.77
C ARG A 49 20.91 -7.37 22.46
N ALA A 50 21.61 -8.27 23.15
CA ALA A 50 21.43 -9.71 22.98
C ALA A 50 20.05 -10.16 23.47
N ARG A 51 19.62 -9.71 24.66
CA ARG A 51 18.29 -10.00 25.21
C ARG A 51 17.17 -9.57 24.26
N LEU A 52 17.24 -8.34 23.75
CA LEU A 52 16.25 -7.84 22.78
C LEU A 52 16.20 -8.67 21.50
N ALA A 53 17.36 -9.12 20.99
CA ALA A 53 17.40 -9.95 19.78
C ALA A 53 16.82 -11.36 20.00
N GLU A 54 16.92 -11.90 21.21
CA GLU A 54 16.38 -13.21 21.59
C GLU A 54 14.88 -13.15 21.88
N GLU A 55 14.44 -12.20 22.70
CA GLU A 55 13.05 -12.08 23.15
C GLU A 55 12.12 -11.47 22.09
N LEU A 56 12.66 -10.65 21.19
CA LEU A 56 11.90 -9.93 20.17
C LEU A 56 12.50 -10.14 18.77
N PRO A 57 12.27 -11.29 18.14
CA PRO A 57 12.77 -11.54 16.80
C PRO A 57 12.04 -10.71 15.74
N THR A 58 12.63 -10.66 14.55
CA THR A 58 12.04 -10.07 13.35
C THR A 58 10.78 -10.85 12.95
N ALA A 59 9.74 -10.14 12.52
CA ALA A 59 8.50 -10.73 12.00
C ALA A 59 8.63 -11.20 10.55
N LEU A 60 9.54 -10.60 9.78
CA LEU A 60 9.72 -10.87 8.36
C LEU A 60 10.99 -11.69 8.08
N THR A 61 10.82 -12.89 7.51
CA THR A 61 11.94 -13.69 7.00
C THR A 61 12.07 -13.50 5.49
N PRO A 62 13.20 -13.00 4.96
CA PRO A 62 13.35 -12.81 3.52
C PRO A 62 13.44 -14.17 2.80
N VAL A 63 12.51 -14.42 1.89
CA VAL A 63 12.55 -15.62 1.01
C VAL A 63 13.22 -15.27 -0.31
N VAL A 64 12.82 -14.17 -0.92
CA VAL A 64 13.37 -13.69 -2.19
C VAL A 64 13.51 -12.18 -2.15
N ARG A 65 14.64 -11.67 -2.63
CA ARG A 65 14.84 -10.26 -2.94
C ARG A 65 15.12 -10.12 -4.43
N ARG A 66 14.35 -9.30 -5.14
CA ARG A 66 14.55 -8.98 -6.56
C ARG A 66 14.79 -7.49 -6.72
N VAL A 67 15.70 -7.15 -7.63
CA VAL A 67 15.97 -5.79 -8.05
C VAL A 67 15.78 -5.76 -9.56
N ASN A 68 15.10 -4.74 -10.07
CA ASN A 68 14.94 -4.58 -11.52
C ASN A 68 16.26 -4.19 -12.20
N ASP A 69 16.30 -4.25 -13.53
CA ASP A 69 17.53 -3.99 -14.30
C ASP A 69 18.10 -2.59 -14.08
N HIS A 70 17.24 -1.61 -13.76
CA HIS A 70 17.64 -0.23 -13.51
C HIS A 70 18.06 0.05 -12.06
N GLY A 71 17.93 -0.92 -11.15
CA GLY A 71 18.27 -0.75 -9.74
C GLY A 71 17.33 0.19 -8.96
N ASP A 72 16.24 0.66 -9.58
CA ASP A 72 15.34 1.69 -9.03
C ASP A 72 14.04 1.12 -8.44
N THR A 73 13.86 -0.20 -8.50
CA THR A 73 12.75 -0.92 -7.89
C THR A 73 13.26 -2.20 -7.23
N VAL A 74 12.98 -2.36 -5.94
CA VAL A 74 13.32 -3.56 -5.15
C VAL A 74 12.03 -4.20 -4.65
N LYS A 75 11.85 -5.49 -4.95
CA LYS A 75 10.75 -6.29 -4.41
C LYS A 75 11.29 -7.33 -3.43
N TYR A 76 10.62 -7.44 -2.29
CA TYR A 76 10.83 -8.52 -1.34
C TYR A 76 9.63 -9.44 -1.32
N LEU A 77 9.91 -10.75 -1.25
CA LEU A 77 8.98 -11.78 -0.80
C LEU A 77 9.39 -12.17 0.62
N TRP A 78 8.46 -12.01 1.54
CA TRP A 78 8.62 -12.35 2.95
C TRP A 78 7.82 -13.59 3.30
N GLU A 79 8.36 -14.39 4.21
CA GLU A 79 7.63 -15.41 4.95
C GLU A 79 7.45 -14.92 6.39
N LEU A 80 6.23 -15.06 6.90
CA LEU A 80 5.82 -14.68 8.24
C LEU A 80 5.91 -15.90 9.16
N HIS A 81 5.84 -15.68 10.48
CA HIS A 81 6.02 -16.74 11.48
C HIS A 81 5.05 -17.92 11.36
N ASP A 82 3.88 -17.71 10.76
CA ASP A 82 2.85 -18.71 10.52
C ASP A 82 2.93 -19.37 9.13
N GLY A 83 4.00 -19.09 8.37
CA GLY A 83 4.20 -19.58 7.00
C GLY A 83 3.45 -18.79 5.93
N SER A 84 2.64 -17.80 6.31
CA SER A 84 2.01 -16.86 5.38
C SER A 84 3.07 -16.06 4.62
N ARG A 85 2.77 -15.64 3.39
CA ARG A 85 3.69 -14.86 2.56
C ARG A 85 3.11 -13.52 2.14
N ILE A 86 3.96 -12.50 2.13
CA ILE A 86 3.62 -11.15 1.68
C ILE A 86 4.73 -10.56 0.82
N GLU A 87 4.41 -9.49 0.09
CA GLU A 87 5.39 -8.75 -0.69
C GLU A 87 5.47 -7.28 -0.28
N THR A 88 6.65 -6.70 -0.40
CA THR A 88 6.93 -5.27 -0.20
C THR A 88 7.71 -4.75 -1.39
N VAL A 89 7.38 -3.55 -1.88
CA VAL A 89 8.05 -2.95 -3.03
C VAL A 89 8.60 -1.57 -2.68
N LEU A 90 9.91 -1.40 -2.78
CA LEU A 90 10.59 -0.11 -2.73
C LEU A 90 10.75 0.45 -4.14
N MET A 91 10.38 1.71 -4.34
CA MET A 91 10.47 2.42 -5.62
C MET A 91 11.25 3.72 -5.45
N VAL A 92 12.31 3.89 -6.25
CA VAL A 92 13.22 5.04 -6.21
C VAL A 92 12.94 5.97 -7.40
N TYR A 93 12.27 7.09 -7.13
CA TYR A 93 12.02 8.14 -8.11
C TYR A 93 13.17 9.17 -8.10
N PRO A 94 13.27 10.05 -9.13
CA PRO A 94 14.26 11.12 -9.14
C PRO A 94 14.21 12.00 -7.89
N ASP A 95 13.01 12.33 -7.42
CA ASP A 95 12.76 13.28 -6.33
C ASP A 95 12.47 12.63 -4.97
N ARG A 96 12.10 11.34 -4.93
CA ARG A 96 11.66 10.66 -3.70
C ARG A 96 11.87 9.15 -3.73
N VAL A 97 11.76 8.52 -2.57
CA VAL A 97 11.68 7.07 -2.44
C VAL A 97 10.36 6.71 -1.77
N THR A 98 9.63 5.77 -2.34
CA THR A 98 8.32 5.31 -1.86
C THR A 98 8.38 3.81 -1.58
N VAL A 99 7.87 3.38 -0.42
CA VAL A 99 7.62 1.96 -0.15
C VAL A 99 6.12 1.66 -0.26
N CYS A 100 5.81 0.58 -0.97
CA CYS A 100 4.50 -0.03 -1.06
C CYS A 100 4.45 -1.21 -0.08
N VAL A 101 3.59 -1.11 0.92
CA VAL A 101 3.47 -2.11 1.99
C VAL A 101 2.19 -2.91 1.88
N SER A 102 2.28 -4.17 2.28
CA SER A 102 1.12 -5.05 2.47
C SER A 102 0.50 -4.81 3.85
N SER A 103 -0.83 -4.93 3.94
CA SER A 103 -1.60 -4.86 5.19
C SER A 103 -2.26 -6.19 5.57
N GLN A 104 -2.30 -7.15 4.65
CA GLN A 104 -2.86 -8.49 4.85
C GLN A 104 -2.01 -9.52 4.09
N ALA A 105 -2.06 -10.77 4.54
CA ALA A 105 -1.63 -11.91 3.73
C ALA A 105 -2.82 -12.35 2.86
N GLY A 106 -2.74 -12.02 1.56
CA GLY A 106 -3.87 -12.15 0.64
C GLY A 106 -4.88 -11.00 0.77
N CYS A 107 -6.04 -11.11 0.11
CA CYS A 107 -7.12 -10.11 0.18
C CYS A 107 -8.49 -10.73 -0.11
N ALA A 108 -9.48 -10.43 0.74
CA ALA A 108 -10.84 -10.96 0.60
C ALA A 108 -11.73 -10.15 -0.35
N MET A 109 -11.23 -9.07 -0.95
CA MET A 109 -12.05 -8.14 -1.75
C MET A 109 -12.39 -8.66 -3.15
N ALA A 110 -11.76 -9.75 -3.59
CA ALA A 110 -12.06 -10.45 -4.85
C ALA A 110 -12.14 -9.55 -6.10
N CYS A 111 -11.33 -8.48 -6.15
CA CYS A 111 -11.25 -7.61 -7.34
C CYS A 111 -10.72 -8.42 -8.53
N GLY A 112 -11.49 -8.52 -9.61
CA GLY A 112 -11.23 -9.49 -10.69
C GLY A 112 -9.87 -9.33 -11.37
N PHE A 113 -9.39 -8.08 -11.48
CA PHE A 113 -8.12 -7.72 -12.12
C PHE A 113 -6.91 -7.74 -11.17
N CYS A 114 -7.05 -8.20 -9.92
CA CYS A 114 -6.00 -8.18 -8.91
C CYS A 114 -5.54 -9.59 -8.55
N ALA A 115 -4.25 -9.90 -8.73
CA ALA A 115 -3.69 -11.21 -8.39
C ALA A 115 -3.84 -11.54 -6.90
N THR A 116 -3.70 -10.56 -6.01
CA THR A 116 -3.91 -10.76 -4.57
C THR A 116 -5.35 -11.12 -4.23
N GLY A 117 -6.33 -10.54 -4.93
CA GLY A 117 -7.75 -10.88 -4.75
C GLY A 117 -8.07 -12.30 -5.22
N GLN A 118 -7.32 -12.81 -6.21
CA GLN A 118 -7.45 -14.17 -6.73
C GLN A 118 -6.77 -15.21 -5.83
N ALA A 119 -5.69 -14.84 -5.13
CA ALA A 119 -4.98 -15.70 -4.19
C ALA A 119 -5.80 -16.02 -2.91
N GLY A 120 -6.90 -15.29 -2.68
CA GLY A 120 -7.73 -15.43 -1.48
C GLY A 120 -7.17 -14.66 -0.29
N PHE A 121 -7.77 -14.88 0.88
CA PHE A 121 -7.40 -14.22 2.13
C PHE A 121 -6.93 -15.26 3.16
N THR A 122 -5.81 -14.99 3.80
CA THR A 122 -5.29 -15.82 4.90
C THR A 122 -5.52 -15.12 6.23
N ARG A 123 -4.93 -13.94 6.44
CA ARG A 123 -5.08 -13.18 7.69
C ARG A 123 -4.69 -11.72 7.56
N HIS A 124 -5.02 -10.95 8.60
CA HIS A 124 -4.51 -9.61 8.82
C HIS A 124 -3.05 -9.62 9.28
N LEU A 125 -2.30 -8.59 8.90
CA LEU A 125 -0.97 -8.35 9.44
C LEU A 125 -1.05 -7.57 10.75
N THR A 126 -0.09 -7.79 11.64
CA THR A 126 0.04 -7.02 12.87
C THR A 126 0.73 -5.67 12.62
N VAL A 127 0.70 -4.77 13.60
CA VAL A 127 1.43 -3.49 13.54
C VAL A 127 2.92 -3.73 13.29
N GLY A 128 3.52 -4.69 14.01
CA GLY A 128 4.94 -5.02 13.86
C GLY A 128 5.30 -5.51 12.47
N GLU A 129 4.48 -6.39 11.88
CA GLU A 129 4.69 -6.89 10.51
C GLU A 129 4.58 -5.80 9.45
N ILE A 130 3.69 -4.83 9.63
CA ILE A 130 3.57 -3.67 8.71
C ILE A 130 4.75 -2.72 8.90
N VAL A 131 5.13 -2.44 10.15
CA VAL A 131 6.20 -1.50 10.46
C VAL A 131 7.56 -2.00 9.99
N GLU A 132 7.82 -3.30 10.13
CA GLU A 132 9.10 -3.89 9.73
C GLU A 132 9.35 -3.77 8.21
N GLN A 133 8.29 -3.84 7.38
CA GLN A 133 8.40 -3.60 5.93
C GLN A 133 9.00 -2.22 5.64
N VAL A 134 8.57 -1.19 6.39
CA VAL A 134 9.06 0.19 6.24
C VAL A 134 10.47 0.35 6.80
N VAL A 135 10.79 -0.31 7.92
CA VAL A 135 12.15 -0.24 8.49
C VAL A 135 13.17 -0.86 7.55
N VAL A 136 12.89 -2.05 7.01
CA VAL A 136 13.75 -2.71 6.02
C VAL A 136 13.89 -1.85 4.76
N ALA A 137 12.78 -1.35 4.22
CA ALA A 137 12.78 -0.45 3.07
C ALA A 137 13.58 0.84 3.32
N GLY A 138 13.53 1.38 4.54
CA GLY A 138 14.30 2.56 4.94
C GLY A 138 15.79 2.29 5.01
N ARG A 139 16.21 1.11 5.51
CA ARG A 139 17.62 0.67 5.46
C ARG A 139 18.10 0.51 4.03
N GLU A 140 17.30 -0.14 3.18
CA GLU A 140 17.60 -0.34 1.77
C GLU A 140 17.77 1.01 1.05
N ALA A 141 16.86 1.97 1.29
CA ALA A 141 16.98 3.32 0.75
C ALA A 141 18.25 4.04 1.22
N ARG A 142 18.63 3.90 2.50
CA ARG A 142 19.86 4.49 3.04
C ARG A 142 21.12 3.89 2.43
N ALA A 143 21.13 2.58 2.19
CA ALA A 143 22.23 1.91 1.49
C ALA A 143 22.42 2.44 0.06
N MET A 144 21.34 2.93 -0.57
CA MET A 144 21.37 3.63 -1.86
C MET A 144 21.70 5.13 -1.76
N GLY A 145 22.05 5.64 -0.57
CA GLY A 145 22.30 7.07 -0.34
C GLY A 145 21.03 7.93 -0.42
N ARG A 146 19.84 7.33 -0.23
CA ARG A 146 18.54 8.01 -0.29
C ARG A 146 17.83 7.93 1.05
N ARG A 147 16.78 8.74 1.21
CA ARG A 147 15.87 8.70 2.35
C ARG A 147 14.51 8.20 1.90
N LEU A 148 13.94 7.23 2.62
CA LEU A 148 12.56 6.83 2.43
C LEU A 148 11.64 8.00 2.77
N ALA A 149 10.88 8.46 1.79
CA ALA A 149 10.07 9.67 1.90
C ALA A 149 8.58 9.35 2.04
N ASN A 150 8.09 8.29 1.38
CA ASN A 150 6.66 7.99 1.27
C ASN A 150 6.34 6.53 1.60
N VAL A 151 5.18 6.31 2.22
CA VAL A 151 4.59 4.98 2.43
C VAL A 151 3.22 4.95 1.79
N VAL A 152 2.94 3.91 1.01
CA VAL A 152 1.62 3.68 0.41
C VAL A 152 1.11 2.29 0.78
N PHE A 153 -0.11 2.22 1.30
CA PHE A 153 -0.81 0.96 1.54
C PHE A 153 -1.52 0.51 0.26
N MET A 154 -0.72 0.07 -0.71
CA MET A 154 -1.16 -0.40 -2.03
C MET A 154 -0.54 -1.76 -2.40
N GLY A 155 0.01 -2.46 -1.39
CA GLY A 155 0.54 -3.81 -1.52
C GLY A 155 -0.56 -4.84 -1.46
N MET A 156 -0.32 -5.94 -0.76
CA MET A 156 -1.33 -6.98 -0.56
C MET A 156 -2.31 -6.60 0.56
N GLY A 157 -3.61 -6.74 0.29
CA GLY A 157 -4.68 -6.56 1.27
C GLY A 157 -5.52 -5.30 1.07
N GLU A 158 -6.66 -5.27 1.77
CA GLU A 158 -7.50 -4.08 1.94
C GLU A 158 -7.19 -3.43 3.30
N PRO A 159 -6.57 -2.24 3.34
CA PRO A 159 -6.17 -1.60 4.58
C PRO A 159 -7.33 -1.31 5.54
N MET A 160 -8.51 -0.93 5.04
CA MET A 160 -9.67 -0.64 5.90
C MET A 160 -10.29 -1.90 6.51
N ALA A 161 -9.99 -3.08 5.97
CA ALA A 161 -10.37 -4.35 6.59
C ALA A 161 -9.40 -4.76 7.71
N ASN A 162 -8.27 -4.06 7.86
CA ASN A 162 -7.30 -4.24 8.94
C ASN A 162 -7.01 -2.88 9.64
N GLU A 163 -8.07 -2.14 9.93
CA GLU A 163 -7.98 -0.72 10.26
C GLU A 163 -7.09 -0.42 11.48
N GLU A 164 -7.21 -1.21 12.56
CA GLU A 164 -6.45 -0.97 13.79
C GLU A 164 -4.94 -1.13 13.60
N ALA A 165 -4.51 -2.21 12.94
CA ALA A 165 -3.08 -2.44 12.70
C ALA A 165 -2.51 -1.42 11.70
N VAL A 166 -3.29 -1.08 10.67
CA VAL A 166 -2.91 -0.03 9.71
C VAL A 166 -2.76 1.30 10.43
N TRP A 167 -3.72 1.70 11.26
CA TRP A 167 -3.64 2.96 12.00
C TRP A 167 -2.48 2.98 13.00
N GLY A 168 -2.29 1.90 13.77
CA GLY A 168 -1.14 1.78 14.69
C GLY A 168 0.21 1.87 13.97
N SER A 169 0.31 1.33 12.75
CA SER A 169 1.51 1.49 11.93
C SER A 169 1.70 2.93 11.43
N VAL A 170 0.63 3.63 11.05
CA VAL A 170 0.66 5.06 10.67
C VAL A 170 1.15 5.93 11.83
N GLU A 171 0.68 5.67 13.05
CA GLU A 171 1.15 6.36 14.25
C GLU A 171 2.62 6.09 14.52
N ARG A 172 3.10 4.85 14.31
CA ARG A 172 4.53 4.54 14.42
C ARG A 172 5.36 5.24 13.34
N PHE A 173 4.89 5.27 12.10
CA PHE A 173 5.58 5.96 11.01
C PHE A 173 5.71 7.46 11.28
N HIS A 174 4.65 8.07 11.80
CA HIS A 174 4.63 9.48 12.10
C HIS A 174 5.45 9.82 13.36
N GLY A 175 5.11 9.19 14.48
CA GLY A 175 5.62 9.55 15.81
C GLY A 175 6.99 8.99 16.15
N ALA A 176 7.35 7.82 15.62
CA ALA A 176 8.63 7.17 15.92
C ALA A 176 9.64 7.29 14.76
N ILE A 177 9.22 7.00 13.53
CA ILE A 177 10.11 7.10 12.35
C ILE A 177 10.28 8.57 11.89
N GLY A 178 9.35 9.46 12.27
CA GLY A 178 9.43 10.88 11.94
C GLY A 178 8.96 11.22 10.52
N MET A 179 8.08 10.42 9.92
CA MET A 179 7.49 10.71 8.62
C MET A 179 6.33 11.71 8.75
N SER A 180 6.22 12.69 7.86
CA SER A 180 5.02 13.52 7.82
C SER A 180 3.81 12.69 7.39
N ALA A 181 2.66 12.87 8.04
CA ALA A 181 1.39 12.25 7.64
C ALA A 181 1.02 12.55 6.16
N ARG A 182 1.52 13.66 5.59
CA ARG A 182 1.33 14.03 4.18
C ARG A 182 2.03 13.09 3.20
N HIS A 183 2.97 12.26 3.68
CA HIS A 183 3.65 11.26 2.88
C HIS A 183 3.13 9.83 3.11
N LEU A 184 2.09 9.68 3.93
CA LEU A 184 1.43 8.41 4.19
C LEU A 184 0.11 8.39 3.40
N THR A 185 -0.05 7.41 2.52
CA THR A 185 -1.27 7.25 1.71
C THR A 185 -1.90 5.91 2.02
N ILE A 186 -3.14 5.94 2.50
CA ILE A 186 -3.95 4.73 2.66
C ILE A 186 -4.87 4.59 1.44
N SER A 187 -4.77 3.46 0.74
CA SER A 187 -5.68 3.12 -0.36
C SER A 187 -6.80 2.23 0.14
N THR A 188 -8.00 2.33 -0.44
CA THR A 188 -9.12 1.43 -0.14
C THR A 188 -9.94 1.13 -1.39
N VAL A 189 -10.51 -0.07 -1.48
CA VAL A 189 -11.53 -0.43 -2.49
C VAL A 189 -12.90 0.18 -2.21
N GLY A 190 -13.04 0.98 -1.15
CA GLY A 190 -14.27 1.71 -0.82
C GLY A 190 -15.04 1.10 0.34
N LEU A 191 -14.35 0.64 1.39
CA LEU A 191 -15.01 0.28 2.65
C LEU A 191 -15.48 1.55 3.35
N VAL A 192 -16.74 1.94 3.07
CA VAL A 192 -17.36 3.17 3.57
C VAL A 192 -17.21 3.35 5.09
N PRO A 193 -17.45 2.32 5.93
CA PRO A 193 -17.22 2.46 7.38
C PRO A 193 -15.79 2.87 7.72
N GLY A 194 -14.77 2.27 7.09
CA GLY A 194 -13.37 2.60 7.35
C GLY A 194 -13.02 4.03 6.93
N ILE A 195 -13.54 4.50 5.79
CA ILE A 195 -13.39 5.91 5.36
C ILE A 195 -14.00 6.86 6.40
N ARG A 196 -15.18 6.51 6.94
CA ARG A 196 -15.82 7.29 8.00
C ARG A 196 -15.00 7.26 9.29
N THR A 197 -14.45 6.11 9.70
CA THR A 197 -13.57 6.05 10.88
C THR A 197 -12.32 6.90 10.70
N LEU A 198 -11.70 6.93 9.51
CA LEU A 198 -10.53 7.79 9.25
C LEU A 198 -10.81 9.28 9.49
N THR A 199 -12.06 9.74 9.43
CA THR A 199 -12.41 11.13 9.75
C THR A 199 -12.16 11.46 11.22
N THR A 200 -12.29 10.48 12.13
CA THR A 200 -12.11 10.68 13.58
C THR A 200 -10.64 10.57 14.01
N ARG A 201 -9.80 9.93 13.20
CA ARG A 201 -8.38 9.73 13.49
C ARG A 201 -7.57 11.04 13.44
N PRO A 202 -6.57 11.27 14.31
CA PRO A 202 -5.94 12.60 14.44
C PRO A 202 -5.08 13.04 13.24
N LEU A 203 -4.45 12.11 12.53
CA LEU A 203 -3.47 12.47 11.48
C LEU A 203 -4.13 12.67 10.10
N PRO A 204 -3.74 13.72 9.34
CA PRO A 204 -4.30 14.00 8.01
C PRO A 204 -3.55 13.23 6.91
N VAL A 205 -3.69 11.91 6.91
CA VAL A 205 -3.12 11.04 5.88
C VAL A 205 -3.75 11.31 4.50
N ASN A 206 -3.11 10.89 3.42
CA ASN A 206 -3.75 10.93 2.10
C ASN A 206 -4.69 9.72 1.95
N LEU A 207 -5.84 9.95 1.32
CA LEU A 207 -6.79 8.89 0.97
C LEU A 207 -6.76 8.66 -0.55
N ALA A 208 -6.46 7.43 -0.94
CA ALA A 208 -6.63 6.95 -2.29
C ALA A 208 -7.80 5.95 -2.33
N VAL A 209 -8.58 5.97 -3.41
CA VAL A 209 -9.73 5.08 -3.59
C VAL A 209 -9.59 4.35 -4.90
N SER A 210 -9.52 3.03 -4.82
CA SER A 210 -9.53 2.09 -5.95
C SER A 210 -10.92 2.06 -6.58
N LEU A 211 -11.17 3.00 -7.51
CA LEU A 211 -12.51 3.26 -8.05
C LEU A 211 -12.83 2.33 -9.22
N HIS A 212 -12.00 2.38 -10.27
CA HIS A 212 -11.96 1.49 -11.44
C HIS A 212 -13.22 1.39 -12.32
N ALA A 213 -14.35 1.94 -11.90
CA ALA A 213 -15.55 2.14 -12.70
C ALA A 213 -16.36 3.30 -12.12
N ALA A 214 -17.07 4.04 -12.98
CA ALA A 214 -17.81 5.25 -12.60
C ALA A 214 -19.34 5.10 -12.70
N ASN A 215 -19.82 3.85 -12.88
CA ASN A 215 -21.20 3.45 -12.73
C ASN A 215 -21.27 2.14 -11.92
N ASP A 216 -22.37 1.94 -11.19
CA ASP A 216 -22.50 0.81 -10.27
C ASP A 216 -22.50 -0.55 -10.99
N THR A 217 -23.12 -0.65 -12.18
CA THR A 217 -23.19 -1.91 -12.93
C THR A 217 -21.81 -2.47 -13.24
N LEU A 218 -20.92 -1.66 -13.82
CA LEU A 218 -19.55 -2.09 -14.11
C LEU A 218 -18.73 -2.27 -12.83
N ARG A 219 -18.96 -1.41 -11.83
CA ARG A 219 -18.20 -1.48 -10.57
C ARG A 219 -18.53 -2.72 -9.76
N ASP A 220 -19.78 -3.19 -9.80
CA ASP A 220 -20.22 -4.45 -9.19
C ASP A 220 -19.50 -5.68 -9.74
N GLU A 221 -19.07 -5.61 -11.00
CA GLU A 221 -18.29 -6.67 -11.66
C GLU A 221 -16.80 -6.57 -11.32
N LEU A 222 -16.21 -5.37 -11.40
CA LEU A 222 -14.77 -5.19 -11.23
C LEU A 222 -14.34 -5.16 -9.75
N VAL A 223 -15.16 -4.57 -8.88
CA VAL A 223 -14.88 -4.30 -7.47
C VAL A 223 -16.10 -4.73 -6.62
N PRO A 224 -16.27 -6.02 -6.32
CA PRO A 224 -17.53 -6.59 -5.80
C PRO A 224 -18.08 -5.95 -4.51
N ILE A 225 -17.23 -5.30 -3.71
CA ILE A 225 -17.65 -4.54 -2.52
C ILE A 225 -18.65 -3.42 -2.86
N ASN A 226 -18.72 -2.97 -4.12
CA ASN A 226 -19.69 -1.98 -4.59
C ASN A 226 -21.14 -2.39 -4.34
N LYS A 227 -21.45 -3.69 -4.43
CA LYS A 227 -22.80 -4.22 -4.13
C LYS A 227 -23.23 -3.93 -2.70
N ARG A 228 -22.27 -3.84 -1.78
CA ARG A 228 -22.50 -3.49 -0.37
C ARG A 228 -22.43 -1.98 -0.14
N TYR A 229 -21.49 -1.31 -0.79
CA TYR A 229 -21.26 0.13 -0.69
C TYR A 229 -21.23 0.76 -2.09
N PRO A 230 -22.40 1.11 -2.65
CA PRO A 230 -22.51 1.68 -3.99
C PRO A 230 -21.80 3.04 -4.11
N LEU A 231 -21.59 3.49 -5.35
CA LEU A 231 -20.86 4.71 -5.65
C LEU A 231 -21.37 5.94 -4.91
N GLU A 232 -22.69 6.09 -4.75
CA GLU A 232 -23.27 7.23 -4.04
C GLU A 232 -22.78 7.30 -2.58
N GLN A 233 -22.85 6.17 -1.86
CA GLN A 233 -22.39 6.09 -0.47
C GLN A 233 -20.87 6.28 -0.37
N LEU A 234 -20.12 5.76 -1.35
CA LEU A 234 -18.67 5.93 -1.44
C LEU A 234 -18.30 7.41 -1.64
N MET A 235 -18.97 8.10 -2.56
CA MET A 235 -18.71 9.53 -2.81
C MET A 235 -19.07 10.39 -1.60
N GLU A 236 -20.16 10.08 -0.89
CA GLU A 236 -20.54 10.76 0.36
C GLU A 236 -19.45 10.59 1.43
N ALA A 237 -18.94 9.36 1.61
CA ALA A 237 -17.87 9.08 2.57
C ALA A 237 -16.57 9.82 2.21
N CYS A 238 -16.20 9.84 0.93
CA CYS A 238 -15.06 10.60 0.42
C CYS A 238 -15.22 12.11 0.65
N ALA A 239 -16.42 12.65 0.45
CA ALA A 239 -16.72 14.06 0.68
C ALA A 239 -16.60 14.42 2.17
N GLY A 240 -17.11 13.55 3.05
CA GLY A 240 -16.93 13.69 4.50
C GLY A 240 -15.46 13.68 4.92
N TYR A 241 -14.66 12.76 4.37
CA TYR A 241 -13.22 12.72 4.62
C TYR A 241 -12.52 14.00 4.16
N LEU A 242 -12.81 14.45 2.94
CA LEU A 242 -12.24 15.67 2.38
C LEU A 242 -12.61 16.90 3.23
N ALA A 243 -13.86 17.02 3.68
CA ALA A 243 -14.33 18.13 4.50
C ALA A 243 -13.61 18.18 5.86
N VAL A 244 -13.36 17.03 6.49
CA VAL A 244 -12.71 16.96 7.81
C VAL A 244 -11.19 17.11 7.73
N LYS A 245 -10.55 16.48 6.73
CA LYS A 245 -9.08 16.44 6.64
C LYS A 245 -8.49 17.51 5.73
N GLY A 246 -9.28 18.11 4.85
CA GLY A 246 -8.80 19.06 3.84
C GLY A 246 -7.75 18.45 2.89
N ARG A 247 -7.77 17.12 2.73
CA ARG A 247 -6.82 16.38 1.89
C ARG A 247 -7.52 15.95 0.61
N ARG A 248 -6.98 16.37 -0.54
CA ARG A 248 -7.48 15.98 -1.87
C ARG A 248 -7.54 14.45 -1.97
N ILE A 249 -8.68 13.95 -2.43
CA ILE A 249 -8.88 12.53 -2.72
C ILE A 249 -8.19 12.18 -4.04
N SER A 250 -7.52 11.02 -4.08
CA SER A 250 -7.02 10.42 -5.30
C SER A 250 -7.88 9.22 -5.69
N PHE A 251 -8.39 9.17 -6.90
CA PHE A 251 -9.03 7.99 -7.47
C PHE A 251 -8.03 7.21 -8.30
N GLU A 252 -7.82 5.94 -7.96
CA GLU A 252 -7.01 5.02 -8.74
C GLU A 252 -7.88 4.34 -9.80
N TRP A 253 -7.42 4.35 -11.05
CA TRP A 253 -8.15 3.84 -12.20
C TRP A 253 -7.26 2.94 -13.05
N ALA A 254 -7.39 1.62 -12.86
CA ALA A 254 -6.74 0.62 -13.70
C ALA A 254 -7.42 0.59 -15.07
N LEU A 255 -6.70 0.93 -16.13
CA LEU A 255 -7.23 1.00 -17.50
C LEU A 255 -7.21 -0.37 -18.16
N ILE A 256 -8.41 -0.87 -18.47
CA ILE A 256 -8.68 -2.19 -19.04
C ILE A 256 -9.31 -1.99 -20.42
N ALA A 257 -8.65 -2.55 -21.44
CA ALA A 257 -9.00 -2.37 -22.83
C ALA A 257 -10.45 -2.79 -23.13
N GLY A 258 -11.26 -1.86 -23.63
CA GLY A 258 -12.65 -2.08 -24.01
C GLY A 258 -13.64 -2.23 -22.85
N VAL A 259 -13.18 -2.18 -21.60
CA VAL A 259 -14.00 -2.43 -20.41
C VAL A 259 -14.31 -1.13 -19.67
N ASN A 260 -13.27 -0.35 -19.31
CA ASN A 260 -13.42 0.89 -18.53
C ASN A 260 -12.55 2.04 -19.08
N ASP A 261 -12.20 1.96 -20.36
CA ASP A 261 -11.37 2.92 -21.06
C ASP A 261 -12.10 3.60 -22.23
N ARG A 262 -13.44 3.63 -22.24
CA ARG A 262 -14.26 4.26 -23.29
C ARG A 262 -14.50 5.74 -22.98
N ASP A 263 -14.82 6.54 -23.99
CA ASP A 263 -15.10 7.98 -23.77
C ASP A 263 -16.29 8.22 -22.85
N SER A 264 -17.26 7.30 -22.82
CA SER A 264 -18.38 7.31 -21.87
C SER A 264 -17.90 7.16 -20.42
N ASP A 265 -16.90 6.30 -20.18
CA ASP A 265 -16.33 6.08 -18.85
C ASP A 265 -15.62 7.34 -18.34
N ALA A 266 -14.89 8.04 -19.22
CA ALA A 266 -14.25 9.32 -18.88
C ALA A 266 -15.29 10.40 -18.50
N LYS A 267 -16.41 10.48 -19.24
CA LYS A 267 -17.51 11.40 -18.94
C LYS A 267 -18.18 11.08 -17.61
N GLU A 268 -18.45 9.80 -17.32
CA GLU A 268 -18.96 9.36 -16.01
C GLU A 268 -18.00 9.69 -14.86
N LEU A 269 -16.72 9.35 -15.02
CA LEU A 269 -15.69 9.64 -14.02
C LEU A 269 -15.56 11.14 -13.76
N SER A 270 -15.63 11.97 -14.81
CA SER A 270 -15.58 13.43 -14.65
C SER A 270 -16.73 13.99 -13.82
N ARG A 271 -17.93 13.42 -13.97
CA ARG A 271 -19.10 13.82 -13.17
C ARG A 271 -18.87 13.50 -11.69
N LEU A 272 -18.32 12.32 -11.36
CA LEU A 272 -17.99 11.96 -9.98
C LEU A 272 -16.90 12.87 -9.38
N CYS A 273 -15.80 13.09 -10.11
CA CYS A 273 -14.65 13.87 -9.61
C CYS A 273 -15.00 15.33 -9.33
N ARG A 274 -15.96 15.90 -10.06
CA ARG A 274 -16.41 17.29 -9.92
C ARG A 274 -17.42 17.52 -8.80
N ARG A 275 -17.87 16.47 -8.10
CA ARG A 275 -18.77 16.61 -6.93
C ARG A 275 -18.09 17.20 -5.70
N PHE A 276 -16.76 17.16 -5.66
CA PHE A 276 -15.96 17.60 -4.51
C PHE A 276 -15.58 19.08 -4.62
N HIS A 277 -15.60 19.80 -3.48
CA HIS A 277 -15.19 21.21 -3.43
C HIS A 277 -13.70 21.40 -3.76
N LEU A 278 -12.86 20.44 -3.39
CA LEU A 278 -11.51 20.29 -3.89
C LEU A 278 -11.54 19.15 -4.92
N PRO A 279 -11.42 19.44 -6.23
CA PRO A 279 -11.54 18.43 -7.26
C PRO A 279 -10.61 17.24 -7.01
N ALA A 280 -11.15 16.03 -7.12
CA ALA A 280 -10.37 14.82 -6.96
C ALA A 280 -9.32 14.70 -8.07
N HIS A 281 -8.21 14.07 -7.73
CA HIS A 281 -7.17 13.71 -8.71
C HIS A 281 -7.39 12.28 -9.20
N VAL A 282 -7.17 12.02 -10.48
CA VAL A 282 -7.24 10.66 -11.05
C VAL A 282 -5.85 10.15 -11.38
N ASN A 283 -5.47 9.03 -10.77
CA ASN A 283 -4.29 8.26 -11.13
C ASN A 283 -4.69 7.14 -12.10
N LEU A 284 -4.34 7.31 -13.38
CA LEU A 284 -4.52 6.27 -14.39
C LEU A 284 -3.38 5.26 -14.28
N ILE A 285 -3.73 4.00 -14.08
CA ILE A 285 -2.79 2.88 -13.95
C ILE A 285 -2.93 2.02 -15.20
N PRO A 286 -1.94 1.98 -16.10
CA PRO A 286 -1.95 1.03 -17.20
C PRO A 286 -1.91 -0.37 -16.61
N LEU A 287 -2.99 -1.15 -16.79
CA LEU A 287 -3.09 -2.46 -16.13
C LEU A 287 -1.99 -3.38 -16.66
N ASN A 288 -1.27 -4.02 -15.74
CA ASN A 288 -0.31 -5.05 -16.08
C ASN A 288 -1.03 -6.39 -16.16
N PRO A 289 -0.63 -7.29 -17.08
CA PRO A 289 -1.20 -8.62 -17.14
C PRO A 289 -1.09 -9.32 -15.78
N THR A 290 -2.23 -9.76 -15.25
CA THR A 290 -2.30 -10.64 -14.08
C THR A 290 -2.68 -12.04 -14.55
N PRO A 291 -1.93 -13.09 -14.20
CA PRO A 291 -2.24 -14.40 -14.75
C PRO A 291 -3.52 -14.97 -14.09
N GLY A 292 -4.39 -15.61 -14.87
CA GLY A 292 -5.68 -16.13 -14.39
C GLY A 292 -6.91 -15.28 -14.73
N TYR A 293 -6.72 -14.01 -15.12
CA TYR A 293 -7.80 -13.17 -15.65
C TYR A 293 -7.43 -12.69 -17.07
N PRO A 294 -8.33 -12.81 -18.07
CA PRO A 294 -8.07 -12.39 -19.44
C PRO A 294 -8.17 -10.86 -19.57
N THR A 295 -7.50 -10.11 -18.68
CA THR A 295 -7.42 -8.65 -18.78
C THR A 295 -6.30 -8.28 -19.74
N VAL A 296 -6.64 -7.46 -20.73
CA VAL A 296 -5.68 -6.74 -21.55
C VAL A 296 -5.69 -5.30 -21.08
N GLY A 297 -4.55 -4.80 -20.62
CA GLY A 297 -4.42 -3.37 -20.30
C GLY A 297 -4.58 -2.53 -21.56
N SER A 298 -5.15 -1.33 -21.42
CA SER A 298 -5.29 -0.41 -22.54
C SER A 298 -3.94 -0.07 -23.16
N THR A 299 -3.91 0.13 -24.48
CA THR A 299 -2.68 0.50 -25.19
C THR A 299 -2.14 1.84 -24.66
N PRO A 300 -0.81 2.09 -24.71
CA PRO A 300 -0.26 3.37 -24.29
C PRO A 300 -0.92 4.57 -24.96
N LYS A 301 -1.24 4.47 -26.26
CA LYS A 301 -1.97 5.51 -26.98
C LYS A 301 -3.33 5.79 -26.34
N ARG A 302 -4.13 4.74 -26.08
CA ARG A 302 -5.46 4.88 -25.48
C ARG A 302 -5.40 5.45 -24.05
N VAL A 303 -4.40 5.06 -23.26
CA VAL A 303 -4.17 5.62 -21.92
C VAL A 303 -3.97 7.15 -21.96
N HIS A 304 -3.16 7.64 -22.92
CA HIS A 304 -2.92 9.07 -23.07
C HIS A 304 -4.16 9.80 -23.60
N GLU A 305 -4.88 9.23 -24.56
CA GLU A 305 -6.16 9.79 -25.04
C GLU A 305 -7.21 9.90 -23.92
N PHE A 306 -7.31 8.87 -23.06
CA PHE A 306 -8.23 8.90 -21.93
C PHE A 306 -7.85 9.96 -20.89
N ARG A 307 -6.54 10.13 -20.62
CA ARG A 307 -6.02 11.24 -19.79
C ARG A 307 -6.42 12.59 -20.39
N ASP A 308 -6.11 12.81 -21.66
CA ASP A 308 -6.35 14.10 -22.33
C ASP A 308 -7.85 14.43 -22.35
N LEU A 309 -8.70 13.41 -22.53
CA LEU A 309 -10.14 13.57 -22.43
C LEU A 309 -10.57 13.97 -21.00
N LEU A 310 -10.06 13.32 -19.96
CA LEU A 310 -10.35 13.69 -18.57
C LEU A 310 -9.93 15.15 -18.26
N GLU A 311 -8.73 15.55 -18.70
CA GLU A 311 -8.23 16.92 -18.55
C GLU A 311 -9.13 17.93 -19.28
N SER A 312 -9.56 17.61 -20.51
CA SER A 312 -10.51 18.44 -21.27
C SER A 312 -11.87 18.58 -20.59
N LEU A 313 -12.26 17.61 -19.75
CA LEU A 313 -13.47 17.61 -18.93
C LEU A 313 -13.27 18.27 -17.55
N GLY A 314 -12.10 18.87 -17.29
CA GLY A 314 -11.78 19.57 -16.06
C GLY A 314 -11.35 18.67 -14.90
N VAL A 315 -10.93 17.43 -15.17
CA VAL A 315 -10.41 16.50 -14.16
C VAL A 315 -8.90 16.49 -14.19
N ASN A 316 -8.27 16.62 -13.03
CA ASN A 316 -6.82 16.56 -12.92
C ASN A 316 -6.38 15.09 -12.96
N ALA A 317 -5.73 14.65 -14.04
CA ALA A 317 -5.38 13.26 -14.27
C ALA A 317 -3.88 13.08 -14.53
N THR A 318 -3.30 11.99 -14.05
CA THR A 318 -1.91 11.62 -14.39
C THR A 318 -1.82 10.14 -14.71
N VAL A 319 -0.89 9.79 -15.61
CA VAL A 319 -0.58 8.39 -15.91
C VAL A 319 0.54 7.93 -14.99
N ARG A 320 0.24 6.94 -14.14
CA ARG A 320 1.23 6.30 -13.29
C ARG A 320 2.16 5.47 -14.16
N ARG A 321 3.45 5.79 -14.15
CA ARG A 321 4.45 4.95 -14.83
C ARG A 321 4.48 3.57 -14.17
N ASN A 322 4.30 2.53 -14.96
CA ASN A 322 4.52 1.16 -14.51
C ASN A 322 5.99 0.98 -14.17
N ARG A 323 6.27 0.48 -12.96
CA ARG A 323 7.62 0.20 -12.48
C ARG A 323 7.66 -1.21 -11.89
N GLY A 324 8.78 -1.89 -12.15
CA GLY A 324 9.00 -3.26 -11.70
C GLY A 324 8.09 -4.31 -12.36
N THR A 325 7.57 -4.03 -13.57
CA THR A 325 6.80 -5.02 -14.35
C THR A 325 7.64 -6.22 -14.74
N ASP A 326 8.94 -6.01 -14.96
CA ASP A 326 9.95 -7.03 -15.25
C ASP A 326 10.22 -7.97 -14.06
N ILE A 327 9.85 -7.56 -12.85
CA ILE A 327 10.03 -8.34 -11.61
C ILE A 327 8.70 -8.63 -10.89
N ASP A 328 7.55 -8.53 -11.58
CA ASP A 328 6.20 -8.74 -11.03
C ASP A 328 5.93 -7.88 -9.77
N ALA A 329 6.39 -6.64 -9.77
CA ALA A 329 6.27 -5.70 -8.63
C ALA A 329 5.29 -4.54 -8.91
N ALA A 330 4.67 -4.50 -10.08
CA ALA A 330 3.70 -3.47 -10.40
C ALA A 330 2.37 -3.70 -9.67
N CYS A 331 1.56 -2.65 -9.56
CA CYS A 331 0.26 -2.73 -8.86
C CYS A 331 -0.62 -3.84 -9.43
N GLY A 332 -1.19 -4.65 -8.53
CA GLY A 332 -2.06 -5.77 -8.88
C GLY A 332 -1.33 -7.09 -9.18
N GLN A 333 0.00 -7.11 -9.26
CA GLN A 333 0.78 -8.33 -9.59
C GLN A 333 1.30 -9.10 -8.37
N LEU A 334 1.11 -8.58 -7.15
CA LEU A 334 1.63 -9.23 -5.94
C LEU A 334 0.85 -10.52 -5.63
N ALA A 335 1.55 -11.64 -5.69
CA ALA A 335 1.01 -13.01 -5.62
C ALA A 335 1.81 -13.92 -4.66
N ALA A 336 2.65 -13.34 -3.80
CA ALA A 336 3.33 -14.05 -2.71
C ALA A 336 4.20 -15.24 -3.17
N GLY A 337 4.80 -15.15 -4.36
CA GLY A 337 5.69 -16.17 -4.90
C GLY A 337 4.99 -17.45 -5.36
N GLN A 338 3.66 -17.50 -5.43
CA GLN A 338 3.00 -18.59 -6.14
C GLN A 338 3.27 -18.44 -7.65
N PRO A 339 3.82 -19.47 -8.34
CA PRO A 339 4.02 -19.43 -9.78
C PRO A 339 2.66 -19.31 -10.44
N VAL A 340 2.37 -18.11 -10.96
CA VAL A 340 1.11 -17.88 -11.62
C VAL A 340 1.22 -18.49 -13.02
N THR A 341 0.62 -19.67 -13.18
CA THR A 341 0.82 -20.49 -14.37
C THR A 341 0.13 -19.85 -15.57
N LEU A 342 0.92 -19.36 -16.53
CA LEU A 342 0.43 -18.90 -17.83
C LEU A 342 -0.14 -20.10 -18.61
N LYS A 343 -1.44 -20.36 -18.54
CA LYS A 343 -2.08 -21.21 -19.56
C LYS A 343 -2.12 -20.42 -20.86
N ARG A 344 -1.15 -20.67 -21.76
CA ARG A 344 -1.22 -20.25 -23.17
C ARG A 344 -2.50 -20.85 -23.77
N THR A 345 -3.55 -20.04 -23.91
CA THR A 345 -4.66 -20.36 -24.80
C THR A 345 -4.09 -20.37 -26.21
N ARG A 346 -3.99 -21.57 -26.80
CA ARG A 346 -3.69 -21.76 -28.22
C ARG A 346 -4.72 -20.94 -29.02
N SER A 347 -4.25 -20.05 -29.89
CA SER A 347 -5.12 -19.42 -30.88
C SER A 347 -5.77 -20.54 -31.69
N ARG A 348 -7.10 -20.64 -31.61
CA ARG A 348 -7.85 -21.40 -32.61
C ARG A 348 -7.85 -20.55 -33.88
N THR A 349 -7.06 -20.99 -34.85
CA THR A 349 -7.21 -20.69 -36.28
C THR A 349 -8.61 -21.01 -36.75
#